data_AF-A0A0R1P9A0-F1
#
_entry.id   AF-A0A0R1P9A0-F1
#
_cell.length_a   1.000
_cell.length_b   1.000
_cell.length_c   1.000
_cell.angle_alpha   90.00
_cell.angle_beta   90.00
_cell.angle_gamma   90.00
#
_symmetry.space_group_name_H-M   'P 1'
#
loop_
_entity.id
_entity.type
_entity.pdbx_description
1 polymer ?
#
loop_
_entity_poly.entity_id
_entity_poly.type
_entity_poly.pdbx_seq_one_letter_code
_entity_poly.pdbx_strand_id
1 'polypeptide(L)'
;MNPHQTSCDHDWFHVRYHGEDRDDGTSNELSIKPAVDEDRLNVLLTNVGFDQHCYDNTLSLTREDAAQLADFLKEWLNRPK
;
A
#
# COMPACT_ATOMS: atom_id res chain seq x y z
N MET A 1 -8.37 -17.87 0.90
CA MET A 1 -7.33 -16.84 1.05
C MET A 1 -8.00 -15.60 1.63
N ASN A 2 -7.36 -14.88 2.55
CA ASN A 2 -7.94 -13.63 3.06
C ASN A 2 -7.95 -12.61 1.90
N PRO A 3 -9.10 -11.97 1.61
CA PRO A 3 -9.24 -11.03 0.50
C PRO A 3 -8.46 -9.72 0.73
N HIS A 4 -8.00 -9.49 1.96
CA HIS A 4 -7.31 -8.30 2.41
C HIS A 4 -6.12 -8.67 3.30
N GLN A 5 -4.95 -8.09 3.03
CA GLN A 5 -3.76 -8.25 3.86
C GLN A 5 -3.09 -6.89 4.05
N THR A 6 -2.84 -6.55 5.31
CA THR A 6 -2.09 -5.36 5.69
C THR A 6 -0.91 -5.79 6.55
N SER A 7 0.26 -5.22 6.28
CA SER A 7 1.48 -5.42 7.07
C SER A 7 2.17 -4.07 7.25
N CYS A 8 2.63 -3.84 8.47
CA CYS A 8 3.40 -2.67 8.83
C CYS A 8 4.67 -3.16 9.53
N ASP A 9 5.68 -3.49 8.73
CA ASP A 9 7.02 -3.82 9.22
C ASP A 9 7.86 -2.55 9.22
N HIS A 10 8.93 -2.49 10.02
CA HIS A 10 9.58 -1.22 10.42
C HIS A 10 9.90 -0.29 9.25
N ASP A 11 10.20 -0.78 8.05
CA ASP A 11 10.49 0.07 6.90
C ASP A 11 9.45 0.03 5.79
N TRP A 12 8.32 -0.64 6.02
CA TRP A 12 7.31 -0.87 5.01
C TRP A 12 5.89 -0.84 5.53
N PHE A 13 5.05 -0.08 4.84
CA PHE A 13 3.60 -0.21 4.90
C PHE A 13 3.13 -0.92 3.62
N HIS A 14 2.42 -2.04 3.78
CA HIS A 14 1.89 -2.85 2.69
C HIS A 14 0.39 -3.06 2.86
N VAL A 15 -0.37 -2.79 1.81
CA VAL A 15 -1.80 -3.13 1.72
C VAL A 15 -2.04 -3.84 0.40
N ARG A 16 -2.65 -5.02 0.47
CA ARG A 16 -3.02 -5.83 -0.69
C ARG A 16 -4.47 -6.25 -0.63
N TYR A 17 -5.17 -6.08 -1.75
CA TYR A 17 -6.52 -6.60 -1.98
C TYR A 17 -6.49 -7.64 -3.09
N HIS A 18 -7.11 -8.80 -2.85
CA HIS A 18 -7.27 -9.87 -3.82
C HIS A 18 -8.62 -9.74 -4.54
N GLY A 19 -8.72 -8.73 -5.41
CA GLY A 19 -9.98 -8.37 -6.07
C GLY A 19 -10.86 -7.56 -5.14
N GLU A 20 -11.23 -6.34 -5.54
CA GLU A 20 -12.20 -5.59 -4.75
C GLU A 20 -13.61 -6.19 -4.93
N ASP A 21 -14.36 -6.32 -3.83
CA ASP A 21 -15.81 -6.59 -3.88
C ASP A 21 -16.61 -5.42 -4.51
N ARG A 22 -15.93 -4.33 -4.92
CA ARG A 22 -16.50 -3.09 -5.47
C ARG A 22 -15.96 -2.68 -6.85
N ASP A 23 -15.01 -3.42 -7.40
CA ASP A 23 -14.39 -3.14 -8.70
C ASP A 23 -14.30 -4.42 -9.55
N ASP A 24 -13.68 -4.33 -10.73
CA ASP A 24 -13.47 -5.34 -11.78
C ASP A 24 -12.87 -6.71 -11.36
N GLY A 25 -12.66 -6.93 -10.06
CA GLY A 25 -12.11 -8.15 -9.49
C GLY A 25 -10.58 -8.24 -9.57
N THR A 26 -9.91 -7.16 -9.96
CA THR A 26 -8.46 -7.13 -10.10
C THR A 26 -7.77 -6.87 -8.75
N SER A 27 -6.61 -7.50 -8.55
CA SER A 27 -5.81 -7.28 -7.35
C SER A 27 -5.12 -5.92 -7.37
N ASN A 28 -5.13 -5.22 -6.23
CA ASN A 28 -4.43 -3.96 -6.04
C ASN A 28 -3.42 -4.11 -4.90
N GLU A 29 -2.25 -3.50 -5.06
CA GLU A 29 -1.23 -3.45 -4.02
C GLU A 29 -0.67 -2.04 -3.89
N LEU A 30 -0.59 -1.57 -2.64
CA LEU A 30 0.12 -0.38 -2.23
C LEU A 30 1.25 -0.76 -1.28
N SER A 31 2.45 -0.35 -1.63
CA SER A 31 3.64 -0.54 -0.81
C SER A 31 4.35 0.81 -0.64
N ILE A 32 4.59 1.23 0.60
CA ILE A 32 5.27 2.49 0.94
C ILE A 32 6.49 2.17 1.79
N LYS A 33 7.63 2.76 1.45
CA LYS A 33 8.86 2.64 2.24
C LYS A 33 9.72 3.91 2.20
N PRO A 34 10.60 4.15 3.17
CA PRO A 34 11.66 5.15 3.05
C PRO A 34 12.60 4.84 1.86
N ALA A 35 13.13 5.87 1.23
CA ALA A 35 14.30 5.74 0.38
C ALA A 35 15.56 5.57 1.25
N VAL A 36 16.55 4.83 0.74
CA VAL A 36 17.73 4.43 1.52
C VAL A 36 18.64 5.63 1.85
N ASP A 37 18.65 6.66 1.00
CA ASP A 37 19.61 7.78 1.09
C ASP A 37 18.95 9.16 0.90
N GLU A 38 17.63 9.25 1.02
CA GLU A 38 16.88 10.47 0.72
C GLU A 38 15.72 10.67 1.71
N ASP A 39 15.43 11.93 2.07
CA ASP A 39 14.25 12.33 2.87
C ASP A 39 12.95 12.20 2.05
N ARG A 40 12.68 10.99 1.54
CA ARG A 40 11.47 10.68 0.76
C ARG A 40 10.97 9.27 1.03
N LEU A 41 9.69 9.09 0.72
CA LEU A 41 9.05 7.80 0.66
C LEU A 41 8.92 7.36 -0.81
N ASN A 42 9.28 6.12 -1.09
CA ASN A 42 8.92 5.45 -2.33
C ASN A 42 7.50 4.89 -2.19
N VAL A 43 6.65 5.21 -3.16
CA VAL A 43 5.28 4.69 -3.24
C VAL A 43 5.22 3.78 -4.47
N LEU A 44 4.93 2.51 -4.23
CA LEU A 44 4.70 1.53 -5.27
C LEU A 44 3.20 1.24 -5.28
N LEU A 45 2.55 1.62 -6.38
CA LEU A 45 1.18 1.26 -6.67
C LEU A 45 1.22 0.30 -7.85
N THR A 46 0.66 -0.89 -7.68
CA THR A 46 0.49 -1.83 -8.79
C THR A 46 -0.99 -2.00 -9.08
N ASN A 47 -1.37 -1.61 -10.29
CA ASN A 47 -2.67 -1.82 -10.92
C ASN A 47 -2.53 -2.73 -12.15
N VAL A 48 -1.41 -3.46 -12.24
CA VAL A 48 -1.08 -4.33 -13.36
C VAL A 48 -1.45 -5.76 -12.96
N GLY A 49 -2.43 -6.33 -13.63
CA GLY A 49 -2.80 -7.73 -13.43
C GLY A 49 -1.70 -8.70 -13.87
N PHE A 50 -1.87 -9.98 -13.54
CA PHE A 50 -0.93 -11.03 -13.95
C PHE A 50 -0.80 -11.19 -15.48
N ASP A 51 -1.76 -10.68 -16.24
CA ASP A 51 -1.79 -10.63 -17.71
C ASP A 51 -1.14 -9.37 -18.29
N GLN A 52 -0.54 -8.53 -17.44
CA GLN A 52 0.05 -7.23 -17.79
C GLN A 52 -0.94 -6.17 -18.26
N HIS A 53 -2.24 -6.37 -18.06
CA HIS A 53 -3.22 -5.33 -18.31
C HIS A 53 -3.15 -4.29 -17.18
N CYS A 54 -3.08 -3.00 -17.55
CA CYS A 54 -3.21 -1.90 -16.60
C CYS A 54 -4.70 -1.63 -16.41
N TYR A 55 -5.20 -1.86 -15.21
CA TYR A 55 -6.58 -1.57 -14.86
C TYR A 55 -6.69 -0.17 -14.25
N ASP A 56 -7.79 0.55 -14.51
CA ASP A 56 -8.08 1.85 -13.89
C ASP A 56 -8.60 1.64 -12.47
N ASN A 57 -7.75 1.07 -11.62
CA ASN A 57 -8.16 0.66 -10.29
C ASN A 57 -7.98 1.79 -9.31
N THR A 58 -9.09 2.15 -8.66
CA THR A 58 -9.03 2.98 -7.47
C THR A 58 -8.58 2.09 -6.31
N LEU A 59 -7.39 2.36 -5.74
CA LEU A 59 -7.01 1.73 -4.48
C LEU A 59 -7.84 2.34 -3.34
N SER A 60 -8.76 1.55 -2.79
CA SER A 60 -9.53 1.93 -1.61
C SER A 60 -8.80 1.51 -0.34
N LEU A 61 -8.69 2.41 0.65
CA LEU A 61 -8.21 2.08 1.98
C LEU A 61 -9.39 2.01 2.94
N THR A 62 -9.43 0.96 3.77
CA THR A 62 -10.38 0.96 4.89
C THR A 62 -9.97 2.01 5.93
N ARG A 63 -10.88 2.31 6.87
CA ARG A 63 -10.52 3.18 8.02
C ARG A 63 -9.38 2.61 8.85
N GLU A 64 -9.27 1.29 8.94
CA GLU A 64 -8.20 0.62 9.66
C GLU A 64 -6.85 0.78 8.94
N ASP A 65 -6.83 0.57 7.62
CA ASP A 65 -5.61 0.77 6.82
C ASP A 65 -5.15 2.22 6.85
N ALA A 66 -6.09 3.17 6.80
CA ALA A 66 -5.79 4.59 6.94
C ALA A 66 -5.17 4.94 8.29
N ALA A 67 -5.62 4.29 9.38
CA ALA A 67 -5.03 4.49 10.70
C ALA A 67 -3.60 3.94 10.77
N GLN A 68 -3.38 2.72 10.25
CA GLN A 68 -2.05 2.10 10.20
C GLN A 68 -1.08 2.91 9.32
N LEU A 69 -1.54 3.40 8.17
CA LEU A 69 -0.77 4.31 7.32
C LEU A 69 -0.41 5.60 8.05
N ALA A 70 -1.37 6.20 8.77
CA ALA A 70 -1.11 7.43 9.52
C ALA A 70 -0.04 7.23 10.60
N ASP A 71 -0.04 6.08 11.29
CA ASP A 71 0.95 5.79 12.32
C ASP A 71 2.33 5.53 11.70
N PHE A 72 2.41 4.77 10.61
CA PHE A 72 3.65 4.61 9.84
C PHE A 72 4.26 5.95 9.42
N LEU A 73 3.45 6.86 8.88
CA LEU A 73 3.90 8.19 8.44
C LEU A 73 4.38 9.06 9.60
N LYS A 74 3.69 9.02 10.75
CA LYS A 74 4.14 9.72 11.97
C LYS A 74 5.47 9.18 12.45
N GLU A 75 5.64 7.86 12.48
CA GLU A 75 6.91 7.26 12.89
C GLU A 75 8.04 7.70 11.98
N TRP A 76 7.85 7.63 10.66
CA TRP A 76 8.86 8.08 9.69
C TRP A 76 9.22 9.55 9.85
N LEU A 77 8.24 10.45 9.97
CA LEU A 77 8.48 11.90 10.15
C LEU A 77 9.25 12.25 11.43
N ASN A 78 9.19 11.38 12.44
CA ASN A 78 9.89 11.57 13.72
C ASN A 78 11.24 10.85 13.77
N ARG A 79 11.66 10.15 12.70
CA ARG A 79 12.99 9.54 12.65
C ARG A 79 14.07 10.62 12.57
N PRO A 80 15.17 10.47 13.31
CA PRO A 80 16.34 11.32 13.11
C PRO A 80 16.90 11.10 11.70
N LYS A 81 17.38 12.18 11.08
CA LYS A 81 18.08 12.14 9.79
C LYS A 81 19.46 11.51 9.91
#